data_AF-A0A954BLI5-F1
#
_entry.id   AF-A0A954BLI5-F1
#
_cell.length_a   1.000
_cell.length_b   1.000
_cell.length_c   1.000
_cell.angle_alpha   90.00
_cell.angle_beta   90.00
_cell.angle_gamma   90.00
#
_symmetry.space_group_name_H-M   'P 1'
#
loop_
_entity.id
_entity.type
_entity.pdbx_description
1 polymer ?
#
loop_
_entity_poly.entity_id
_entity_poly.type
_entity_poly.pdbx_seq_one_letter_code
_entity_poly.pdbx_strand_id
1 'polypeptide(L)'
;AANSPRAEDRLAEAQASARATAAGNAEFALTDFDVSAVTEDAYGQHTEIEVSLAFQPANVAASVLGRNANIALTRSALASATWGFPLCILSLETTNAGVSTDGNANLSAKNCVIWSNSKGSKSLSFSGGDAEAKFFCAAGKAPVTGGTQINPRPTENCDPIPDPLKSWIPPAPESNPVAIAGYEPQQFDKVLGVLSKVVNKLIDQTVAQTGKDRDTIIAEVEGIMPGLLDADGRFKAGPAKGMTLRELLQIAGYIDNVDPADYADDTYYNSPTYTLSPGTYTGLDIAEGHVRMQPGVYHFVDGPLIVRRRATLSGEGVTIVLHGPKATFSVLDEARLTLHAPADGPTAGFAIAEDRYDSYSSKDEPRSRLTGFGVVDAIGTIYVPRHQLSITGDGAAQQTSPLLQIVARQIDVGEHGALAIDFAPDKTKIPVSIKPAREARLLR
;
A
#
# COMPACT_ATOMS: atom_id res chain seq x y z
N ALA A 1 -37.20 -5.85 2.80
CA ALA A 1 -37.15 -4.56 2.10
C ALA A 1 -36.72 -3.49 3.10
N ALA A 2 -35.43 -3.19 3.15
CA ALA A 2 -34.90 -2.10 3.96
C ALA A 2 -34.76 -0.87 3.05
N ASN A 3 -35.57 0.17 3.31
CA ASN A 3 -35.53 1.43 2.55
C ASN A 3 -34.22 2.18 2.87
N SER A 4 -33.17 1.88 2.12
CA SER A 4 -31.96 2.69 2.04
C SER A 4 -32.28 4.00 1.30
N PRO A 5 -31.87 5.18 1.79
CA PRO A 5 -32.13 6.48 1.15
C PRO A 5 -31.53 6.64 -0.25
N ARG A 6 -30.67 5.72 -0.69
CA ARG A 6 -30.09 5.67 -2.04
C ARG A 6 -30.65 4.52 -2.88
N ALA A 7 -31.69 3.81 -2.43
CA ALA A 7 -32.28 2.70 -3.19
C ALA A 7 -32.89 3.17 -4.52
N GLU A 8 -33.53 4.34 -4.54
CA GLU A 8 -34.14 4.90 -5.76
C GLU A 8 -33.09 5.40 -6.75
N ASP A 9 -32.04 6.07 -6.28
CA ASP A 9 -30.89 6.48 -7.12
C ASP A 9 -30.17 5.25 -7.71
N ARG A 10 -29.97 4.20 -6.89
CA ARG A 10 -29.38 2.92 -7.30
C ARG A 10 -30.23 2.20 -8.35
N LEU A 11 -31.56 2.29 -8.26
CA LEU A 11 -32.48 1.70 -9.23
C LEU A 11 -32.46 2.47 -10.55
N ALA A 12 -32.53 3.81 -10.50
CA ALA A 12 -32.55 4.65 -11.69
C ALA A 12 -31.27 4.51 -12.53
N GLU A 13 -30.12 4.41 -11.87
CA GLU A 13 -28.82 4.27 -12.55
C GLU A 13 -28.59 2.85 -13.10
N ALA A 14 -29.08 1.83 -12.38
CA ALA A 14 -29.08 0.45 -12.88
C ALA A 14 -29.96 0.28 -14.13
N GLN A 15 -31.11 0.95 -14.17
CA GLN A 15 -31.97 1.01 -15.36
C GLN A 15 -31.24 1.67 -16.55
N ALA A 16 -30.47 2.74 -16.31
CA ALA A 16 -29.74 3.43 -17.37
C ALA A 16 -28.64 2.54 -17.99
N SER A 17 -27.86 1.83 -17.16
CA SER A 17 -26.81 0.92 -17.62
C SER A 17 -27.35 -0.30 -18.38
N ALA A 18 -28.44 -0.89 -17.87
CA ALA A 18 -29.12 -2.00 -18.53
C ALA A 18 -29.69 -1.59 -19.90
N ARG A 19 -30.29 -0.39 -20.01
CA ARG A 19 -30.80 0.16 -21.28
C ARG A 19 -29.68 0.41 -22.29
N ALA A 20 -28.56 0.98 -21.88
CA ALA A 20 -27.42 1.22 -22.75
C ALA A 20 -26.85 -0.10 -23.33
N THR A 21 -26.76 -1.13 -22.49
CA THR A 21 -26.26 -2.45 -22.89
C THR A 21 -27.25 -3.20 -23.79
N ALA A 22 -28.56 -3.09 -23.52
CA ALA A 22 -29.60 -3.66 -24.37
C ALA A 22 -29.65 -2.98 -25.75
N ALA A 23 -29.51 -1.65 -25.80
CA ALA A 23 -29.48 -0.88 -27.04
C ALA A 23 -28.23 -1.17 -27.90
N GLY A 24 -27.09 -1.49 -27.26
CA GLY A 24 -25.86 -1.83 -27.98
C GLY A 24 -25.82 -3.24 -28.59
N ASN A 25 -26.70 -4.15 -28.13
CA ASN A 25 -26.69 -5.57 -28.54
C ASN A 25 -27.86 -5.98 -29.46
N ALA A 26 -28.80 -5.08 -29.77
CA ALA A 26 -29.97 -5.38 -30.59
C ALA A 26 -29.95 -4.64 -31.93
N GLU A 27 -30.13 -5.37 -33.05
CA GLU A 27 -30.47 -4.80 -34.37
C GLU A 27 -31.93 -4.28 -34.45
N PHE A 28 -32.64 -4.19 -33.33
CA PHE A 28 -34.08 -3.86 -33.25
C PHE A 28 -34.36 -2.77 -32.22
N ALA A 29 -35.39 -1.95 -32.47
CA ALA A 29 -35.83 -0.89 -31.55
C ALA A 29 -36.51 -1.49 -30.30
N LEU A 30 -35.99 -1.15 -29.12
CA LEU A 30 -36.58 -1.51 -27.82
C LEU A 30 -37.91 -0.76 -27.63
N THR A 31 -39.01 -1.50 -27.45
CA THR A 31 -40.34 -0.91 -27.23
C THR A 31 -40.76 -0.86 -25.77
N ASP A 32 -40.30 -1.80 -24.93
CA ASP A 32 -40.63 -1.81 -23.50
C ASP A 32 -39.49 -2.43 -22.68
N PHE A 33 -39.12 -1.76 -21.58
CA PHE A 33 -38.10 -2.20 -20.62
C PHE A 33 -38.75 -2.22 -19.24
N ASP A 34 -39.02 -3.42 -18.73
CA ASP A 34 -39.63 -3.62 -17.41
C ASP A 34 -38.64 -4.33 -16.47
N VAL A 35 -38.53 -3.81 -15.24
CA VAL A 35 -37.72 -4.40 -14.17
C VAL A 35 -38.67 -5.15 -13.26
N SER A 36 -38.70 -6.48 -13.41
CA SER A 36 -39.74 -7.31 -12.80
C SER A 36 -39.41 -7.71 -11.35
N ALA A 37 -38.14 -7.78 -10.98
CA ALA A 37 -37.72 -8.04 -9.61
C ALA A 37 -36.32 -7.47 -9.31
N VAL A 38 -36.16 -6.98 -8.08
CA VAL A 38 -34.87 -6.58 -7.49
C VAL A 38 -34.69 -7.43 -6.24
N THR A 39 -33.80 -8.42 -6.29
CA THR A 39 -33.42 -9.21 -5.12
C THR A 39 -32.04 -8.74 -4.63
N GLU A 40 -31.99 -8.27 -3.39
CA GLU A 40 -30.77 -7.94 -2.66
C GLU A 40 -30.39 -9.15 -1.80
N ASP A 41 -29.15 -9.62 -1.88
CA ASP A 41 -28.60 -10.51 -0.86
C ASP A 41 -28.38 -9.76 0.46
N ALA A 42 -28.25 -10.49 1.58
CA ALA A 42 -28.17 -9.92 2.93
C ALA A 42 -26.98 -8.96 3.16
N TYR A 43 -26.08 -8.83 2.18
CA TYR A 43 -24.83 -8.07 2.26
C TYR A 43 -24.66 -7.04 1.13
N GLY A 44 -25.63 -6.88 0.23
CA GLY A 44 -25.63 -5.87 -0.84
C GLY A 44 -24.54 -6.07 -1.89
N GLN A 45 -24.05 -7.30 -2.07
CA GLN A 45 -22.99 -7.65 -3.01
C GLN A 45 -23.54 -8.07 -4.37
N HIS A 46 -24.81 -8.48 -4.42
CA HIS A 46 -25.50 -8.84 -5.65
C HIS A 46 -26.87 -8.17 -5.70
N THR A 47 -27.08 -7.31 -6.70
CA THR A 47 -28.43 -6.94 -7.13
C THR A 47 -28.71 -7.73 -8.40
N GLU A 48 -29.56 -8.74 -8.29
CA GLU A 48 -30.12 -9.42 -9.46
C GLU A 48 -31.31 -8.59 -9.93
N ILE A 49 -31.24 -8.16 -11.18
CA ILE A 49 -32.31 -7.43 -11.85
C ILE A 49 -32.86 -8.37 -12.92
N GLU A 50 -34.09 -8.84 -12.71
CA GLU A 50 -34.81 -9.54 -13.77
C GLU A 50 -35.34 -8.50 -14.77
N VAL A 51 -34.82 -8.54 -15.99
CA VAL A 51 -35.21 -7.63 -17.05
C VAL A 51 -36.02 -8.42 -18.08
N SER A 52 -37.27 -8.02 -18.29
CA SER A 52 -38.09 -8.55 -19.38
C SER A 52 -37.98 -7.63 -20.59
N LEU A 53 -37.51 -8.16 -21.72
CA LEU A 53 -37.36 -7.43 -22.98
C LEU A 53 -38.39 -7.96 -23.98
N ALA A 54 -39.28 -7.10 -24.47
CA ALA A 54 -40.22 -7.42 -25.53
C ALA A 54 -39.72 -6.89 -26.87
N PHE A 55 -39.59 -7.76 -27.87
CA PHE A 55 -39.22 -7.41 -29.25
C PHE A 55 -40.42 -7.59 -30.19
N GLN A 56 -40.63 -6.62 -31.10
CA GLN A 56 -41.50 -6.85 -32.26
C GLN A 56 -40.68 -7.45 -33.41
N PRO A 57 -41.03 -8.65 -33.93
CA PRO A 57 -40.37 -9.14 -35.12
C PRO A 57 -40.81 -8.32 -36.34
N ALA A 58 -39.86 -7.70 -37.04
CA ALA A 58 -40.09 -7.22 -38.40
C ALA A 58 -40.04 -8.43 -39.35
N ASN A 59 -41.15 -9.14 -39.50
CA ASN A 59 -41.26 -10.23 -40.48
C ASN A 59 -41.33 -9.64 -41.89
N VAL A 60 -40.17 -9.34 -42.49
CA VAL A 60 -40.05 -8.78 -43.85
C VAL A 60 -40.69 -9.69 -44.91
N ALA A 61 -40.74 -11.01 -44.67
CA ALA A 61 -41.39 -11.98 -45.55
C ALA A 61 -42.91 -12.16 -45.31
N ALA A 62 -43.44 -11.77 -44.14
CA ALA A 62 -44.87 -11.89 -43.84
C ALA A 62 -45.70 -10.74 -44.42
N SER A 63 -45.08 -9.57 -44.65
CA SER A 63 -45.73 -8.43 -45.32
C SER A 63 -46.08 -8.74 -46.78
N VAL A 64 -45.40 -9.70 -47.40
CA VAL A 64 -45.64 -10.18 -48.78
C VAL A 64 -46.81 -11.18 -48.87
N LEU A 65 -47.20 -11.82 -47.77
CA LEU A 65 -48.22 -12.90 -47.75
C LEU A 65 -49.50 -12.55 -46.97
N GLY A 66 -49.66 -11.31 -46.51
CA GLY A 66 -50.92 -10.81 -45.95
C GLY A 66 -51.37 -11.46 -44.63
N ARG A 67 -50.46 -12.09 -43.88
CA ARG A 67 -50.74 -12.68 -42.56
C ARG A 67 -50.00 -11.90 -41.47
N ASN A 68 -50.71 -10.97 -40.84
CA ASN A 68 -50.25 -10.21 -39.66
C ASN A 68 -50.36 -11.08 -38.41
N ALA A 69 -49.48 -12.06 -38.26
CA ALA A 69 -49.24 -12.70 -36.96
C ALA A 69 -47.96 -12.11 -36.38
N ASN A 70 -48.08 -10.99 -35.67
CA ASN A 70 -46.99 -10.44 -34.87
C ASN A 70 -46.90 -11.29 -33.61
N ILE A 71 -46.06 -12.33 -33.63
CA ILE A 71 -45.72 -13.06 -32.41
C ILE A 71 -44.75 -12.18 -31.64
N ALA A 72 -45.21 -11.55 -30.56
CA ALA A 72 -44.32 -10.82 -29.66
C ALA A 72 -43.32 -11.83 -29.05
N LEU A 73 -42.03 -11.60 -29.28
CA LEU A 73 -40.97 -12.40 -28.67
C LEU A 73 -40.55 -11.69 -27.39
N THR A 74 -41.00 -12.19 -26.25
CA THR A 74 -40.48 -11.79 -24.94
C THR A 74 -39.24 -12.63 -24.61
N ARG A 75 -38.14 -11.96 -24.26
CA ARG A 75 -36.93 -12.59 -23.71
C ARG A 75 -36.67 -11.99 -22.34
N SER A 76 -36.66 -12.84 -21.31
CA SER A 76 -36.15 -12.46 -20.00
C SER A 76 -34.63 -12.60 -20.03
N ALA A 77 -33.92 -11.59 -19.53
CA ALA A 77 -32.49 -11.62 -19.31
C ALA A 77 -32.22 -11.23 -17.85
N LEU A 78 -31.34 -11.96 -17.18
CA LEU A 78 -30.96 -11.64 -15.81
C LEU A 78 -29.70 -10.77 -15.87
N ALA A 79 -29.78 -9.54 -15.37
CA ALA A 79 -28.60 -8.68 -15.23
C ALA A 79 -28.12 -8.72 -13.79
N SER A 80 -26.83 -9.04 -13.59
CA SER A 80 -26.19 -8.92 -12.28
C SER A 80 -25.27 -7.71 -12.28
N ALA A 81 -25.48 -6.81 -11.33
CA ALA A 81 -24.58 -5.70 -11.04
C ALA A 81 -23.84 -6.00 -9.72
N THR A 82 -22.53 -6.24 -9.81
CA THR A 82 -21.68 -6.45 -8.63
C THR A 82 -21.00 -5.13 -8.31
N TRP A 83 -21.45 -4.48 -7.23
CA TRP A 83 -20.83 -3.26 -6.74
C TRP A 83 -19.66 -3.64 -5.84
N GLY A 84 -18.42 -3.57 -6.36
CA GLY A 84 -17.22 -3.80 -5.57
C GLY A 84 -17.02 -2.68 -4.54
N PHE A 85 -16.73 -3.03 -3.29
CA PHE A 85 -16.24 -2.08 -2.29
C PHE A 85 -14.83 -1.56 -2.68
N PRO A 86 -14.41 -0.37 -2.23
CA PRO A 86 -13.08 0.16 -2.54
C PRO A 86 -11.99 -0.73 -1.93
N LEU A 87 -10.94 -1.00 -2.71
CA LEU A 87 -9.76 -1.77 -2.29
C LEU A 87 -8.80 -0.83 -1.55
N CYS A 88 -8.57 -1.09 -0.26
CA CYS A 88 -7.57 -0.36 0.52
C CYS A 88 -6.23 -1.06 0.49
N ILE A 89 -6.21 -2.39 0.67
CA ILE A 89 -4.98 -3.13 0.80
C ILE A 89 -5.00 -4.32 -0.15
N LEU A 90 -3.97 -4.45 -0.97
CA LEU A 90 -3.74 -5.59 -1.85
C LEU A 90 -2.31 -6.10 -1.68
N SER A 91 -2.18 -7.35 -1.23
CA SER A 91 -0.92 -8.09 -1.31
C SER A 91 -0.83 -8.85 -2.64
N LEU A 92 0.28 -8.67 -3.36
CA LEU A 92 0.60 -9.33 -4.62
C LEU A 92 1.45 -10.61 -4.45
N GLU A 93 1.84 -10.95 -3.22
CA GLU A 93 2.52 -12.22 -2.91
C GLU A 93 1.68 -13.41 -3.39
N THR A 94 2.33 -14.49 -3.84
CA THR A 94 1.65 -15.66 -4.44
C THR A 94 1.81 -16.93 -3.61
N THR A 95 2.85 -17.01 -2.78
CA THR A 95 3.26 -18.24 -2.08
C THR A 95 3.36 -18.09 -0.57
N ASN A 96 3.94 -16.98 -0.09
CA ASN A 96 4.22 -16.75 1.32
C ASN A 96 3.08 -16.00 2.03
N ALA A 97 3.32 -15.45 3.22
CA ALA A 97 2.33 -14.59 3.84
C ALA A 97 2.13 -13.33 2.99
N GLY A 98 0.88 -12.98 2.71
CA GLY A 98 0.57 -11.78 1.94
C GLY A 98 0.32 -10.58 2.84
N VAL A 99 -0.63 -10.72 3.76
CA VAL A 99 -0.81 -9.77 4.87
C VAL A 99 -0.73 -10.55 6.17
N SER A 100 0.09 -10.08 7.10
CA SER A 100 0.26 -10.72 8.41
C SER A 100 0.13 -9.72 9.55
N THR A 101 -0.43 -10.18 10.67
CA THR A 101 -0.42 -9.44 11.94
C THR A 101 0.11 -10.30 13.07
N ASP A 102 0.88 -9.70 13.97
CA ASP A 102 1.41 -10.34 15.17
C ASP A 102 1.48 -9.39 16.38
N GLY A 103 1.63 -9.94 17.59
CA GLY A 103 1.68 -9.15 18.82
C GLY A 103 0.35 -8.47 19.18
N ASN A 104 0.42 -7.19 19.54
CA ASN A 104 -0.69 -6.28 19.82
C ASN A 104 -0.96 -5.34 18.64
N ALA A 105 -0.76 -5.81 17.39
CA ALA A 105 -0.99 -5.01 16.20
C ALA A 105 -2.45 -4.52 16.07
N ASN A 106 -2.68 -3.36 15.47
CA ASN A 106 -4.00 -2.81 15.22
C ASN A 106 -4.16 -2.43 13.74
N LEU A 107 -4.94 -3.19 12.99
CA LEU A 107 -5.23 -2.94 11.59
C LEU A 107 -6.70 -2.52 11.42
N SER A 108 -6.96 -1.23 11.26
CA SER A 108 -8.32 -0.71 11.03
C SER A 108 -8.45 -0.16 9.62
N ALA A 109 -9.27 -0.78 8.78
CA ALA A 109 -9.55 -0.40 7.39
C ALA A 109 -11.05 -0.19 7.17
N LYS A 110 -11.58 0.90 7.72
CA LYS A 110 -13.00 1.24 7.66
C LYS A 110 -13.42 1.59 6.24
N ASN A 111 -14.61 1.11 5.87
CA ASN A 111 -15.25 1.36 4.57
C ASN A 111 -14.51 0.78 3.35
N CYS A 112 -13.55 -0.13 3.53
CA CYS A 112 -12.82 -0.74 2.43
C CYS A 112 -12.42 -2.19 2.67
N VAL A 113 -11.90 -2.83 1.62
CA VAL A 113 -11.55 -4.26 1.62
C VAL A 113 -10.05 -4.49 1.63
N ILE A 114 -9.66 -5.60 2.27
CA ILE A 114 -8.29 -6.10 2.35
C ILE A 114 -8.21 -7.42 1.60
N TRP A 115 -7.24 -7.52 0.69
CA TRP A 115 -7.07 -8.66 -0.20
C TRP A 115 -5.64 -9.21 -0.17
N SER A 116 -5.50 -10.54 -0.20
CA SER A 116 -4.23 -11.23 -0.36
C SER A 116 -4.29 -12.23 -1.52
N ASN A 117 -3.37 -12.09 -2.48
CA ASN A 117 -3.24 -12.99 -3.62
C ASN A 117 -2.50 -14.28 -3.31
N SER A 118 -1.94 -14.42 -2.10
CA SER A 118 -1.13 -15.57 -1.77
C SER A 118 -2.00 -16.81 -1.68
N LYS A 119 -1.57 -17.91 -2.30
CA LYS A 119 -2.19 -19.23 -2.18
C LYS A 119 -1.62 -20.06 -1.02
N GLY A 120 -0.73 -19.46 -0.22
CA GLY A 120 -0.09 -20.10 0.92
C GLY A 120 -1.05 -20.44 2.05
N SER A 121 -0.57 -21.29 2.97
CA SER A 121 -1.29 -21.65 4.21
C SER A 121 -1.38 -20.50 5.23
N LYS A 122 -0.66 -19.41 4.98
CA LYS A 122 -0.62 -18.18 5.80
C LYS A 122 -0.90 -16.93 4.96
N SER A 123 -1.80 -17.04 3.98
CA SER A 123 -2.11 -15.95 3.04
C SER A 123 -2.56 -14.67 3.74
N LEU A 124 -3.50 -14.81 4.70
CA LEU A 124 -3.90 -13.79 5.67
C LEU A 124 -3.67 -14.34 7.08
N SER A 125 -2.52 -14.04 7.68
CA SER A 125 -2.15 -14.63 8.98
C SER A 125 -2.35 -13.64 10.11
N PHE A 126 -3.27 -13.93 11.02
CA PHE A 126 -3.50 -13.08 12.19
C PHE A 126 -3.11 -13.85 13.46
N SER A 127 -2.01 -13.46 14.09
CA SER A 127 -1.41 -14.13 15.26
C SER A 127 -1.49 -13.31 16.56
N GLY A 128 -2.21 -12.20 16.55
CA GLY A 128 -2.38 -11.30 17.68
C GLY A 128 -2.98 -9.96 17.23
N GLY A 129 -3.47 -9.17 18.18
CA GLY A 129 -3.99 -7.83 17.93
C GLY A 129 -5.46 -7.76 17.50
N ASP A 130 -5.83 -6.64 16.88
CA ASP A 130 -7.17 -6.34 16.38
C ASP A 130 -7.13 -6.03 14.88
N ALA A 131 -8.11 -6.53 14.12
CA ALA A 131 -8.25 -6.24 12.71
C ALA A 131 -9.73 -5.97 12.33
N GLU A 132 -10.00 -4.80 11.77
CA GLU A 132 -11.32 -4.39 11.32
C GLU A 132 -11.27 -3.99 9.84
N ALA A 133 -12.16 -4.53 9.02
CA ALA A 133 -12.35 -4.05 7.65
C ALA A 133 -13.80 -4.25 7.20
N LYS A 134 -14.17 -3.74 6.02
CA LYS A 134 -15.48 -4.09 5.45
C LYS A 134 -15.52 -5.56 5.02
N PHE A 135 -14.41 -6.05 4.49
CA PHE A 135 -14.26 -7.42 4.03
C PHE A 135 -12.78 -7.80 3.92
N PHE A 136 -12.47 -9.07 4.24
CA PHE A 136 -11.15 -9.67 4.10
C PHE A 136 -11.24 -10.90 3.20
N CYS A 137 -10.37 -10.99 2.19
CA CYS A 137 -10.28 -12.15 1.29
C CYS A 137 -8.84 -12.63 1.13
N ALA A 138 -8.62 -13.93 1.30
CA ALA A 138 -7.37 -14.61 1.00
C ALA A 138 -7.58 -15.59 -0.16
N ALA A 139 -6.67 -15.56 -1.15
CA ALA A 139 -6.63 -16.60 -2.18
C ALA A 139 -6.19 -17.98 -1.63
N GLY A 140 -5.51 -17.98 -0.49
CA GLY A 140 -5.07 -19.17 0.24
C GLY A 140 -5.84 -19.32 1.54
N LYS A 141 -5.11 -19.64 2.61
CA LYS A 141 -5.67 -19.81 3.96
C LYS A 141 -5.51 -18.56 4.82
N ALA A 142 -6.46 -18.36 5.72
CA ALA A 142 -6.49 -17.22 6.62
C ALA A 142 -6.48 -17.66 8.09
N PRO A 143 -5.35 -18.21 8.59
CA PRO A 143 -5.28 -18.67 9.97
C PRO A 143 -5.43 -17.49 10.94
N VAL A 144 -6.32 -17.66 11.91
CA VAL A 144 -6.55 -16.72 13.02
C VAL A 144 -6.20 -17.44 14.32
N THR A 145 -5.19 -16.95 15.03
CA THR A 145 -4.65 -17.54 16.25
C THR A 145 -4.37 -16.47 17.31
N GLY A 146 -4.38 -16.82 18.59
CA GLY A 146 -3.94 -15.90 19.65
C GLY A 146 -5.00 -14.94 20.21
N GLY A 147 -6.29 -15.23 20.04
CA GLY A 147 -7.37 -14.40 20.62
C GLY A 147 -7.63 -13.08 19.88
N THR A 148 -7.06 -12.92 18.67
CA THR A 148 -7.25 -11.74 17.81
C THR A 148 -8.73 -11.42 17.60
N GLN A 149 -9.13 -10.16 17.79
CA GLN A 149 -10.47 -9.72 17.42
C GLN A 149 -10.48 -9.28 15.96
N ILE A 150 -11.15 -10.07 15.11
CA ILE A 150 -11.25 -9.78 13.68
C ILE A 150 -12.72 -9.60 13.30
N ASN A 151 -13.02 -8.49 12.64
CA ASN A 151 -14.38 -8.18 12.20
C ASN A 151 -14.42 -7.65 10.76
N PRO A 152 -15.08 -8.35 9.81
CA PRO A 152 -15.62 -9.72 9.89
C PRO A 152 -14.51 -10.76 9.77
N ARG A 153 -14.82 -12.05 10.01
CA ARG A 153 -13.84 -13.13 9.78
C ARG A 153 -13.40 -13.18 8.31
N PRO A 154 -12.11 -13.46 8.04
CA PRO A 154 -11.61 -13.55 6.67
C PRO A 154 -12.22 -14.70 5.87
N THR A 155 -12.49 -14.45 4.59
CA THR A 155 -12.89 -15.47 3.63
C THR A 155 -11.66 -16.08 2.98
N GLU A 156 -11.68 -17.39 2.79
CA GLU A 156 -10.58 -18.16 2.19
C GLU A 156 -10.89 -18.64 0.77
N ASN A 157 -9.84 -18.98 0.02
CA ASN A 157 -9.90 -19.53 -1.34
C ASN A 157 -10.58 -18.59 -2.36
N CYS A 158 -10.34 -17.28 -2.21
CA CYS A 158 -10.80 -16.26 -3.15
C CYS A 158 -9.99 -16.27 -4.46
N ASP A 159 -10.54 -15.72 -5.54
CA ASP A 159 -9.81 -15.59 -6.80
C ASP A 159 -8.77 -14.46 -6.74
N PRO A 160 -7.48 -14.68 -7.03
CA PRO A 160 -6.47 -13.63 -7.00
C PRO A 160 -6.84 -12.43 -7.89
N ILE A 161 -6.66 -11.22 -7.35
CA ILE A 161 -6.88 -9.98 -8.09
C ILE A 161 -5.60 -9.62 -8.85
N PRO A 162 -5.62 -9.51 -10.19
CA PRO A 162 -4.45 -9.04 -10.93
C PRO A 162 -4.11 -7.60 -10.48
N ASP A 163 -2.82 -7.26 -10.49
CA ASP A 163 -2.38 -5.93 -10.09
C ASP A 163 -3.09 -4.82 -10.91
N PRO A 164 -3.97 -4.01 -10.27
CA PRO A 164 -4.80 -3.03 -10.96
C PRO A 164 -3.98 -1.85 -11.50
N LEU A 165 -2.76 -1.64 -10.99
CA LEU A 165 -1.88 -0.54 -11.36
C LEU A 165 -0.74 -1.03 -12.26
N LYS A 166 -0.83 -2.25 -12.80
CA LYS A 166 0.22 -2.84 -13.62
C LYS A 166 0.59 -2.08 -14.87
N SER A 167 -0.35 -1.37 -15.48
CA SER A 167 -0.10 -0.55 -16.67
C SER A 167 0.37 0.87 -16.36
N TRP A 168 0.38 1.28 -15.09
CA TRP A 168 0.85 2.60 -14.70
C TRP A 168 2.39 2.63 -14.78
N ILE A 169 2.91 3.69 -15.41
CA ILE A 169 4.34 3.92 -15.60
C ILE A 169 4.67 5.25 -14.94
N PRO A 170 5.58 5.28 -13.94
CA PRO A 170 6.00 6.54 -13.34
C PRO A 170 6.76 7.42 -14.37
N PRO A 171 6.77 8.75 -14.19
CA PRO A 171 7.70 9.60 -14.93
C PRO A 171 9.15 9.11 -14.78
N ALA A 172 9.95 9.26 -15.83
CA ALA A 172 11.35 8.89 -15.77
C ALA A 172 12.15 9.90 -14.91
N PRO A 173 13.18 9.46 -14.17
CA PRO A 173 14.05 10.37 -13.44
C PRO A 173 14.78 11.30 -14.41
N GLU A 174 15.02 12.55 -13.97
CA GLU A 174 15.86 13.48 -14.73
C GLU A 174 17.31 12.96 -14.80
N SER A 175 17.98 13.19 -15.92
CA SER A 175 19.32 12.64 -16.20
C SER A 175 20.44 13.21 -15.32
N ASN A 176 20.17 14.30 -14.59
CA ASN A 176 21.12 14.96 -13.71
C ASN A 176 20.64 14.80 -12.26
N PRO A 177 21.18 13.85 -11.48
CA PRO A 177 20.83 13.71 -10.08
C PRO A 177 21.18 14.99 -9.32
N VAL A 178 20.22 15.46 -8.50
CA VAL A 178 20.44 16.54 -7.55
C VAL A 178 21.38 15.99 -6.47
N ALA A 179 22.63 16.44 -6.49
CA ALA A 179 23.55 16.18 -5.40
C ALA A 179 23.03 16.89 -4.13
N ILE A 180 22.47 16.12 -3.19
CA ILE A 180 22.29 16.60 -1.82
C ILE A 180 23.66 16.56 -1.15
N ALA A 181 24.10 17.68 -0.60
CA ALA A 181 25.29 17.72 0.25
C ALA A 181 25.10 16.77 1.45
N GLY A 182 25.91 15.71 1.53
CA GLY A 182 25.93 14.79 2.68
C GLY A 182 25.45 13.36 2.43
N TYR A 183 24.95 13.02 1.24
CA TYR A 183 24.60 11.62 0.91
C TYR A 183 25.44 11.10 -0.25
N GLU A 184 26.42 10.23 0.06
CA GLU A 184 27.29 9.57 -0.93
C GLU A 184 27.01 8.04 -0.92
N PRO A 185 26.12 7.54 -1.80
CA PRO A 185 25.61 6.16 -1.75
C PRO A 185 26.71 5.10 -1.96
N GLN A 186 27.71 5.41 -2.80
CA GLN A 186 28.78 4.48 -3.15
C GLN A 186 29.76 4.20 -1.99
N GLN A 187 29.72 4.99 -0.91
CA GLN A 187 30.65 4.83 0.21
C GLN A 187 30.06 4.02 1.37
N PHE A 188 28.73 4.00 1.55
CA PHE A 188 28.07 3.15 2.55
C PHE A 188 28.22 1.66 2.22
N ASP A 189 28.15 1.25 0.94
CA ASP A 189 28.37 -0.14 0.52
C ASP A 189 29.74 -0.71 0.95
N LYS A 190 30.80 0.12 0.99
CA LYS A 190 32.11 -0.32 1.47
C LYS A 190 32.12 -0.53 2.98
N VAL A 191 31.46 0.36 3.73
CA VAL A 191 31.35 0.26 5.19
C VAL A 191 30.41 -0.88 5.60
N LEU A 192 29.27 -1.04 4.93
CA LEU A 192 28.37 -2.19 5.04
C LEU A 192 29.05 -3.50 4.59
N GLY A 193 29.93 -3.48 3.59
CA GLY A 193 30.70 -4.65 3.17
C GLY A 193 31.70 -5.14 4.23
N VAL A 194 32.22 -4.22 5.04
CA VAL A 194 33.05 -4.54 6.21
C VAL A 194 32.18 -4.93 7.40
N LEU A 195 31.09 -4.20 7.66
CA LEU A 195 30.15 -4.49 8.74
C LEU A 195 29.42 -5.82 8.55
N SER A 196 28.97 -6.16 7.35
CA SER A 196 28.32 -7.46 7.07
C SER A 196 29.24 -8.63 7.37
N LYS A 197 30.55 -8.51 7.14
CA LYS A 197 31.52 -9.55 7.54
C LYS A 197 31.67 -9.63 9.05
N VAL A 198 31.61 -8.50 9.75
CA VAL A 198 31.71 -8.42 11.22
C VAL A 198 30.41 -8.90 11.89
N VAL A 199 29.26 -8.45 11.40
CA VAL A 199 27.90 -8.80 11.84
C VAL A 199 27.60 -10.26 11.55
N ASN A 200 27.91 -10.80 10.36
CA ASN A 200 27.73 -12.24 10.11
C ASN A 200 28.63 -13.09 11.03
N LYS A 201 29.85 -12.63 11.31
CA LYS A 201 30.76 -13.29 12.26
C LYS A 201 30.26 -13.21 13.71
N LEU A 202 29.65 -12.08 14.10
CA LEU A 202 29.01 -11.89 15.41
C LEU A 202 27.70 -12.69 15.52
N ILE A 203 26.90 -12.79 14.46
CA ILE A 203 25.69 -13.61 14.40
C ILE A 203 26.07 -15.09 14.55
N ASP A 204 27.10 -15.58 13.83
CA ASP A 204 27.61 -16.94 13.98
C ASP A 204 28.12 -17.23 15.41
N GLN A 205 28.65 -16.23 16.10
CA GLN A 205 29.08 -16.34 17.51
C GLN A 205 27.91 -16.21 18.51
N THR A 206 26.86 -15.46 18.17
CA THR A 206 25.67 -15.25 19.02
C THR A 206 24.72 -16.45 18.96
N VAL A 207 24.66 -17.16 17.82
CA VAL A 207 23.93 -18.45 17.70
C VAL A 207 24.59 -19.56 18.55
N ALA A 208 25.84 -19.37 19.01
CA ALA A 208 26.53 -20.31 19.88
C ALA A 208 26.44 -19.98 21.39
N GLN A 209 26.03 -18.76 21.80
CA GLN A 209 25.98 -18.39 23.23
C GLN A 209 24.86 -17.37 23.51
N THR A 210 23.72 -17.86 24.00
CA THR A 210 22.76 -17.06 24.75
C THR A 210 23.42 -16.54 26.03
N GLY A 211 23.70 -15.24 26.11
CA GLY A 211 24.07 -14.57 27.36
C GLY A 211 25.11 -13.45 27.31
N LYS A 212 25.56 -12.98 26.13
CA LYS A 212 26.46 -11.81 26.09
C LYS A 212 25.67 -10.50 26.11
N ASP A 213 26.03 -9.64 27.05
CA ASP A 213 25.50 -8.31 27.27
C ASP A 213 25.81 -7.37 26.08
N ARG A 214 24.95 -6.36 25.86
CA ARG A 214 24.96 -5.40 24.74
C ARG A 214 26.33 -4.69 24.61
N ASP A 215 27.00 -4.47 25.74
CA ASP A 215 28.31 -3.84 25.84
C ASP A 215 29.46 -4.75 25.36
N THR A 216 29.27 -6.07 25.42
CA THR A 216 30.30 -7.05 24.99
C THR A 216 30.41 -7.11 23.46
N ILE A 217 29.28 -6.92 22.75
CA ILE A 217 29.24 -6.89 21.29
C ILE A 217 29.91 -5.60 20.77
N ILE A 218 29.68 -4.47 21.45
CA ILE A 218 30.32 -3.18 21.12
C ILE A 218 31.84 -3.28 21.29
N ALA A 219 32.33 -3.86 22.39
CA ALA A 219 33.77 -4.05 22.64
C ALA A 219 34.46 -4.98 21.62
N GLU A 220 33.78 -6.02 21.12
CA GLU A 220 34.31 -6.89 20.07
C GLU A 220 34.40 -6.17 18.71
N VAL A 221 33.44 -5.29 18.39
CA VAL A 221 33.49 -4.46 17.18
C VAL A 221 34.59 -3.38 17.27
N GLU A 222 34.74 -2.76 18.44
CA GLU A 222 35.82 -1.81 18.74
C GLU A 222 37.22 -2.45 18.59
N GLY A 223 37.38 -3.70 19.03
CA GLY A 223 38.63 -4.45 18.92
C GLY A 223 39.01 -4.83 17.48
N ILE A 224 38.06 -4.86 16.55
CA ILE A 224 38.28 -5.20 15.13
C ILE A 224 38.67 -3.97 14.30
N MET A 225 38.39 -2.74 14.78
CA MET A 225 38.62 -1.50 14.05
C MET A 225 39.40 -0.47 14.89
N PRO A 226 40.70 -0.70 15.17
CA PRO A 226 41.48 0.20 16.01
C PRO A 226 41.54 1.61 15.39
N GLY A 227 41.06 2.60 16.13
CA GLY A 227 41.22 4.02 15.81
C GLY A 227 40.13 4.66 14.94
N LEU A 228 39.07 3.93 14.57
CA LEU A 228 37.97 4.46 13.75
C LEU A 228 36.91 5.20 14.56
N LEU A 229 36.73 4.88 15.85
CA LEU A 229 35.77 5.51 16.74
C LEU A 229 36.44 6.51 17.70
N ASP A 230 35.74 7.58 18.07
CA ASP A 230 36.13 8.53 19.11
C ASP A 230 35.77 8.04 20.52
N ALA A 231 36.06 8.88 21.52
CA ALA A 231 35.83 8.54 22.92
C ALA A 231 34.34 8.34 23.25
N ASP A 232 33.46 8.87 22.39
CA ASP A 232 32.01 8.78 22.52
C ASP A 232 31.44 7.62 21.66
N GLY A 233 32.30 6.76 21.11
CA GLY A 233 31.90 5.60 20.30
C GLY A 233 31.40 5.94 18.89
N ARG A 234 31.69 7.15 18.39
CA ARG A 234 31.27 7.63 17.07
C ARG A 234 32.40 7.56 16.05
N PHE A 235 32.07 7.35 14.78
CA PHE A 235 33.10 7.29 13.74
C PHE A 235 33.83 8.63 13.58
N LYS A 236 35.17 8.61 13.59
CA LYS A 236 36.04 9.79 13.48
C LYS A 236 36.14 10.36 12.07
N ALA A 237 35.99 9.52 11.05
CA ALA A 237 36.25 9.85 9.66
C ALA A 237 35.44 8.99 8.69
N GLY A 238 35.39 9.44 7.43
CA GLY A 238 34.63 8.78 6.38
C GLY A 238 33.14 9.18 6.35
N PRO A 239 32.33 8.50 5.54
CA PRO A 239 30.92 8.84 5.32
C PRO A 239 30.04 8.67 6.57
N ALA A 240 30.47 7.83 7.52
CA ALA A 240 29.77 7.61 8.78
C ALA A 240 30.24 8.55 9.90
N LYS A 241 31.11 9.54 9.62
CA LYS A 241 31.70 10.40 10.64
C LYS A 241 30.62 11.04 11.52
N GLY A 242 30.77 10.92 12.84
CA GLY A 242 29.85 11.45 13.84
C GLY A 242 28.67 10.53 14.17
N MET A 243 28.46 9.45 13.41
CA MET A 243 27.44 8.44 13.69
C MET A 243 27.97 7.38 14.66
N THR A 244 27.06 6.77 15.40
CA THR A 244 27.33 5.55 16.18
C THR A 244 27.21 4.30 15.30
N LEU A 245 27.70 3.15 15.79
CA LEU A 245 27.50 1.86 15.13
C LEU A 245 26.02 1.52 14.97
N ARG A 246 25.18 1.85 15.96
CA ARG A 246 23.74 1.56 15.93
C ARG A 246 23.04 2.33 14.83
N GLU A 247 23.30 3.63 14.72
CA GLU A 247 22.74 4.46 13.64
C GLU A 247 23.13 3.92 12.26
N LEU A 248 24.37 3.46 12.12
CA LEU A 248 24.84 2.87 10.87
C LEU A 248 24.16 1.53 10.56
N LEU A 249 23.94 0.68 11.58
CA LEU A 249 23.16 -0.56 11.44
C LEU A 249 21.69 -0.27 11.12
N GLN A 250 21.13 0.81 11.64
CA GLN A 250 19.77 1.25 11.36
C GLN A 250 19.63 1.73 9.91
N ILE A 251 20.54 2.59 9.43
CA ILE A 251 20.58 3.06 8.04
C ILE A 251 20.74 1.88 7.07
N ALA A 252 21.53 0.88 7.47
CA ALA A 252 21.70 -0.38 6.74
C ALA A 252 20.48 -1.31 6.79
N GLY A 253 19.50 -1.03 7.65
CA GLY A 253 18.29 -1.84 7.82
C GLY A 253 18.49 -3.14 8.61
N TYR A 254 19.57 -3.27 9.37
CA TYR A 254 19.82 -4.40 10.28
C TYR A 254 19.04 -4.28 11.60
N ILE A 255 18.77 -3.05 12.03
CA ILE A 255 17.89 -2.76 13.18
C ILE A 255 16.83 -1.76 12.73
N ASP A 256 15.64 -1.85 13.32
CA ASP A 256 14.52 -0.98 12.95
C ASP A 256 14.58 0.35 13.71
N ASN A 257 14.78 0.34 15.03
CA ASN A 257 14.82 1.55 15.86
C ASN A 257 16.06 1.60 16.78
N VAL A 258 16.53 2.81 17.11
CA VAL A 258 17.57 3.07 18.12
C VAL A 258 16.97 3.46 19.48
N ASP A 259 17.78 3.51 20.53
CA ASP A 259 17.31 3.84 21.88
C ASP A 259 16.94 5.33 21.96
N PRO A 260 15.79 5.73 22.54
CA PRO A 260 15.45 7.15 22.72
C PRO A 260 16.51 7.98 23.45
N ALA A 261 17.34 7.35 24.29
CA ALA A 261 18.46 8.02 24.92
C ALA A 261 19.55 8.48 23.92
N ASP A 262 19.70 7.77 22.80
CA ASP A 262 20.71 8.07 21.76
C ASP A 262 20.39 9.39 21.01
N TYR A 263 19.14 9.87 21.11
CA TYR A 263 18.65 11.09 20.45
C TYR A 263 17.82 11.99 21.36
N ALA A 264 18.02 11.92 22.68
CA ALA A 264 17.23 12.65 23.66
C ALA A 264 17.25 14.17 23.46
N ASP A 265 18.37 14.71 22.98
CA ASP A 265 18.60 16.14 22.72
C ASP A 265 17.93 16.64 21.42
N ASP A 266 17.46 15.74 20.56
CA ASP A 266 16.78 16.11 19.33
C ASP A 266 15.46 16.81 19.64
N THR A 267 15.16 17.87 18.90
CA THR A 267 13.93 18.63 19.06
C THR A 267 13.01 18.43 17.85
N TYR A 268 11.70 18.31 18.10
CA TYR A 268 10.71 18.42 17.04
C TYR A 268 10.61 19.86 16.54
N TYR A 269 10.85 20.06 15.25
CA TYR A 269 10.71 21.35 14.62
C TYR A 269 9.31 21.51 14.01
N ASN A 270 8.53 22.45 14.56
CA ASN A 270 7.19 22.76 14.05
C ASN A 270 7.20 23.61 12.75
N SER A 271 8.36 24.10 12.33
CA SER A 271 8.52 24.90 11.11
C SER A 271 9.67 24.36 10.27
N PRO A 272 9.58 24.43 8.93
CA PRO A 272 10.61 23.91 8.05
C PRO A 272 11.98 24.53 8.34
N THR A 273 12.96 23.70 8.62
CA THR A 273 14.37 24.08 8.71
C THR A 273 15.06 23.95 7.36
N TYR A 274 14.52 23.11 6.48
CA TYR A 274 15.01 22.90 5.13
C TYR A 274 13.86 22.69 4.15
N THR A 275 14.06 23.11 2.89
CA THR A 275 13.12 22.87 1.81
C THR A 275 13.80 22.06 0.72
N LEU A 276 13.21 20.92 0.37
CA LEU A 276 13.69 20.02 -0.66
C LEU A 276 12.91 20.29 -1.96
N SER A 277 13.59 20.54 -3.06
CA SER A 277 12.97 20.71 -4.39
C SER A 277 12.76 19.36 -5.08
N PRO A 278 11.84 19.19 -6.04
CA PRO A 278 11.69 17.96 -6.80
C PRO A 278 12.97 17.63 -7.61
N GLY A 279 13.22 16.35 -7.89
CA GLY A 279 14.41 15.92 -8.62
C GLY A 279 14.81 14.47 -8.36
N THR A 280 15.97 14.09 -8.90
CA THR A 280 16.54 12.74 -8.75
C THR A 280 17.57 12.70 -7.61
N TYR A 281 17.40 11.75 -6.70
CA TYR A 281 18.20 11.51 -5.50
C TYR A 281 18.76 10.12 -5.52
N THR A 282 19.99 9.96 -5.04
CA THR A 282 20.61 8.64 -4.91
C THR A 282 20.45 8.07 -3.50
N GLY A 283 19.52 8.62 -2.72
CA GLY A 283 19.25 8.33 -1.32
C GLY A 283 19.30 9.60 -0.45
N LEU A 284 18.67 9.54 0.72
CA LEU A 284 18.51 10.65 1.65
C LEU A 284 18.28 10.12 3.06
N ASP A 285 19.10 10.51 4.02
CA ASP A 285 18.89 10.27 5.46
C ASP A 285 18.58 11.59 6.16
N ILE A 286 17.39 11.68 6.76
CA ILE A 286 16.91 12.83 7.52
C ILE A 286 16.87 12.41 8.99
N ALA A 287 17.92 12.75 9.71
CA ALA A 287 18.07 12.40 11.10
C ALA A 287 17.48 13.45 12.06
N GLU A 288 17.40 14.72 11.67
CA GLU A 288 16.83 15.82 12.47
C GLU A 288 16.27 16.94 11.59
N GLY A 289 15.51 17.84 12.21
CA GLY A 289 14.95 19.00 11.53
C GLY A 289 13.55 18.74 10.96
N HIS A 290 13.04 19.74 10.25
CA HIS A 290 11.80 19.66 9.50
C HIS A 290 12.10 19.95 8.04
N VAL A 291 12.02 18.91 7.21
CA VAL A 291 12.20 19.00 5.77
C VAL A 291 10.84 19.16 5.10
N ARG A 292 10.64 20.27 4.40
CA ARG A 292 9.45 20.52 3.57
C ARG A 292 9.76 20.17 2.12
N MET A 293 9.00 19.26 1.54
CA MET A 293 9.05 18.96 0.10
C MET A 293 8.15 19.96 -0.65
N GLN A 294 8.71 20.62 -1.66
CA GLN A 294 7.93 21.39 -2.63
C GLN A 294 7.06 20.44 -3.49
N PRO A 295 5.90 20.88 -4.00
CA PRO A 295 5.08 20.04 -4.88
C PRO A 295 5.88 19.55 -6.10
N GLY A 296 5.75 18.27 -6.43
CA GLY A 296 6.45 17.67 -7.58
C GLY A 296 6.81 16.20 -7.37
N VAL A 297 7.66 15.67 -8.26
CA VAL A 297 8.07 14.27 -8.29
C VAL A 297 9.51 14.13 -7.82
N TYR A 298 9.73 13.20 -6.88
CA TYR A 298 11.02 12.94 -6.24
C TYR A 298 11.44 11.53 -6.56
N HIS A 299 12.49 11.37 -7.37
CA HIS A 299 12.99 10.07 -7.77
C HIS A 299 14.11 9.63 -6.84
N PHE A 300 14.01 8.44 -6.26
CA PHE A 300 15.08 7.81 -5.48
C PHE A 300 15.65 6.65 -6.29
N VAL A 301 16.89 6.79 -6.76
CA VAL A 301 17.55 5.83 -7.65
C VAL A 301 18.61 5.06 -6.88
N ASP A 302 18.34 3.78 -6.68
CA ASP A 302 19.18 2.79 -5.99
C ASP A 302 19.73 3.28 -4.64
N GLY A 303 18.92 4.04 -3.91
CA GLY A 303 19.23 4.47 -2.56
C GLY A 303 18.00 4.83 -1.73
N PRO A 304 18.02 4.57 -0.42
CA PRO A 304 16.85 4.71 0.44
C PRO A 304 16.53 6.17 0.79
N LEU A 305 15.25 6.43 1.05
CA LEU A 305 14.77 7.57 1.81
C LEU A 305 14.55 7.13 3.27
N ILE A 306 15.28 7.72 4.21
CA ILE A 306 15.21 7.40 5.63
C ILE A 306 14.86 8.68 6.40
N VAL A 307 13.84 8.61 7.24
CA VAL A 307 13.46 9.66 8.20
C VAL A 307 13.47 9.01 9.58
N ARG A 308 14.30 9.50 10.49
CA ARG A 308 14.57 8.83 11.78
C ARG A 308 14.72 9.80 12.94
N ARG A 309 14.90 9.28 14.15
CA ARG A 309 14.93 10.04 15.41
C ARG A 309 13.71 10.95 15.55
N ARG A 310 13.85 12.28 15.65
CA ARG A 310 12.72 13.25 15.72
C ARG A 310 12.60 14.12 14.47
N ALA A 311 13.16 13.68 13.34
CA ALA A 311 13.00 14.38 12.07
C ALA A 311 11.55 14.39 11.59
N THR A 312 11.16 15.45 10.89
CA THR A 312 9.87 15.54 10.21
C THR A 312 10.05 15.78 8.72
N LEU A 313 9.27 15.08 7.90
CA LEU A 313 9.22 15.24 6.45
C LEU A 313 7.78 15.54 6.02
N SER A 314 7.55 16.68 5.38
CA SER A 314 6.20 17.12 4.99
C SER A 314 6.09 17.52 3.51
N GLY A 315 5.14 16.94 2.78
CA GLY A 315 4.92 17.16 1.34
C GLY A 315 3.45 17.31 0.99
N GLU A 316 3.12 18.33 0.18
CA GLU A 316 1.76 18.54 -0.36
C GLU A 316 1.85 18.52 -1.88
N GLY A 317 1.06 17.67 -2.54
CA GLY A 317 1.15 17.48 -3.98
C GLY A 317 2.48 16.85 -4.40
N VAL A 318 2.94 15.88 -3.63
CA VAL A 318 4.24 15.23 -3.81
C VAL A 318 4.07 13.76 -4.13
N THR A 319 4.84 13.28 -5.10
CA THR A 319 4.99 11.84 -5.37
C THR A 319 6.45 11.45 -5.21
N ILE A 320 6.70 10.41 -4.43
CA ILE A 320 8.01 9.76 -4.32
C ILE A 320 8.01 8.54 -5.24
N VAL A 321 8.99 8.46 -6.14
CA VAL A 321 9.18 7.33 -7.06
C VAL A 321 10.48 6.60 -6.71
N LEU A 322 10.39 5.30 -6.47
CA LEU A 322 11.50 4.44 -6.07
C LEU A 322 12.00 3.64 -7.28
N HIS A 323 13.28 3.72 -7.58
CA HIS A 323 13.93 3.05 -8.70
C HIS A 323 15.05 2.12 -8.23
N GLY A 324 15.01 0.85 -8.60
CA GLY A 324 16.02 -0.15 -8.25
C GLY A 324 15.86 -0.80 -6.86
N PRO A 325 16.65 -1.85 -6.57
CA PRO A 325 16.43 -2.73 -5.41
C PRO A 325 16.82 -2.10 -4.06
N LYS A 326 17.63 -1.03 -4.05
CA LYS A 326 17.99 -0.32 -2.81
C LYS A 326 17.13 0.92 -2.53
N ALA A 327 16.25 1.30 -3.46
CA ALA A 327 15.35 2.44 -3.27
C ALA A 327 14.17 2.03 -2.37
N THR A 328 14.36 2.14 -1.06
CA THR A 328 13.31 1.89 -0.07
C THR A 328 12.90 3.18 0.63
N PHE A 329 11.80 3.15 1.37
CA PHE A 329 11.46 4.22 2.31
C PHE A 329 11.42 3.67 3.73
N SER A 330 11.91 4.44 4.68
CA SER A 330 11.94 4.07 6.10
C SER A 330 11.58 5.28 6.96
N VAL A 331 10.58 5.13 7.82
CA VAL A 331 10.26 6.07 8.90
C VAL A 331 10.47 5.32 10.20
N LEU A 332 11.43 5.77 11.01
CA LEU A 332 11.96 5.05 12.16
C LEU A 332 11.91 5.91 13.43
N ASP A 333 12.07 5.28 14.59
CA ASP A 333 12.13 5.92 15.91
C ASP A 333 10.88 6.75 16.23
N GLU A 334 11.02 8.07 16.33
CA GLU A 334 9.96 9.06 16.61
C GLU A 334 9.68 9.95 15.38
N ALA A 335 10.18 9.60 14.21
CA ALA A 335 10.12 10.46 13.03
C ALA A 335 8.68 10.68 12.54
N ARG A 336 8.40 11.83 11.94
CA ARG A 336 7.07 12.11 11.38
C ARG A 336 7.13 12.27 9.87
N LEU A 337 6.24 11.56 9.18
CA LEU A 337 6.04 11.68 7.73
C LEU A 337 4.62 12.16 7.47
N THR A 338 4.47 13.28 6.77
CA THR A 338 3.18 13.78 6.28
C THR A 338 3.27 13.95 4.78
N LEU A 339 2.53 13.16 4.01
CA LEU A 339 2.62 13.14 2.57
C LEU A 339 1.25 13.08 1.91
N HIS A 340 0.90 14.13 1.18
CA HIS A 340 -0.31 14.16 0.37
C HIS A 340 0.06 14.09 -1.12
N ALA A 341 -0.48 13.09 -1.80
CA ALA A 341 -0.34 12.89 -3.23
C ALA A 341 -0.85 14.11 -4.02
N PRO A 342 -0.43 14.31 -5.28
CA PRO A 342 -1.01 15.33 -6.14
C PRO A 342 -2.45 14.98 -6.56
N ALA A 343 -3.29 16.01 -6.69
CA ALA A 343 -4.67 15.86 -7.16
C ALA A 343 -4.75 15.70 -8.69
N ASP A 344 -3.77 16.25 -9.40
CA ASP A 344 -3.72 16.32 -10.86
C ASP A 344 -2.32 15.96 -11.39
N GLY A 345 -2.23 15.69 -12.69
CA GLY A 345 -0.97 15.37 -13.36
C GLY A 345 -0.71 13.85 -13.48
N PRO A 346 0.46 13.47 -14.03
CA PRO A 346 0.76 12.07 -14.36
C PRO A 346 0.88 11.15 -13.15
N THR A 347 1.16 11.70 -11.97
CA THR A 347 1.28 10.96 -10.70
C THR A 347 0.10 11.21 -9.76
N ALA A 348 -1.01 11.77 -10.26
CA ALA A 348 -2.19 12.06 -9.46
C ALA A 348 -2.66 10.82 -8.69
N GLY A 349 -2.90 10.98 -7.38
CA GLY A 349 -3.29 9.88 -6.50
C GLY A 349 -2.15 9.02 -5.94
N PHE A 350 -0.90 9.19 -6.39
CA PHE A 350 0.26 8.45 -5.89
C PHE A 350 1.09 9.28 -4.90
N ALA A 351 1.19 8.80 -3.66
CA ALA A 351 2.07 9.38 -2.65
C ALA A 351 3.46 8.76 -2.76
N ILE A 352 3.53 7.42 -2.81
CA ILE A 352 4.76 6.65 -2.99
C ILE A 352 4.51 5.60 -4.07
N ALA A 353 5.41 5.48 -5.02
CA ALA A 353 5.32 4.46 -6.05
C ALA A 353 6.70 3.87 -6.36
N GLU A 354 6.76 2.58 -6.61
CA GLU A 354 7.92 1.88 -7.10
C GLU A 354 7.83 1.76 -8.63
N ASP A 355 8.95 1.96 -9.32
CA ASP A 355 9.05 1.60 -10.73
C ASP A 355 9.14 0.09 -10.90
N ARG A 356 7.97 -0.53 -11.11
CA ARG A 356 7.82 -1.97 -11.32
C ARG A 356 8.60 -2.52 -12.52
N TYR A 357 9.05 -1.68 -13.45
CA TYR A 357 9.72 -2.08 -14.68
C TYR A 357 11.25 -2.03 -14.56
N ASP A 358 11.77 -1.52 -13.45
CA ASP A 358 13.19 -1.59 -13.19
C ASP A 358 13.68 -3.04 -13.11
N SER A 359 14.80 -3.27 -13.77
CA SER A 359 15.40 -4.60 -13.87
C SER A 359 16.21 -4.91 -12.62
N TYR A 360 15.61 -5.62 -11.68
CA TYR A 360 16.33 -6.23 -10.56
C TYR A 360 15.79 -7.63 -10.23
N SER A 361 16.61 -8.43 -9.55
CA SER A 361 16.40 -9.88 -9.39
C SER A 361 15.13 -10.14 -8.58
N SER A 362 14.41 -11.22 -8.87
CA SER A 362 13.30 -11.67 -8.03
C SER A 362 13.74 -12.11 -6.63
N LYS A 363 15.05 -12.23 -6.39
CA LYS A 363 15.64 -12.47 -5.06
C LYS A 363 15.89 -11.19 -4.28
N ASP A 364 15.88 -10.04 -4.96
CA ASP A 364 15.98 -8.77 -4.27
C ASP A 364 14.59 -8.48 -3.69
N GLU A 365 14.51 -8.58 -2.37
CA GLU A 365 13.28 -8.38 -1.60
C GLU A 365 13.39 -7.06 -0.83
N PRO A 366 13.24 -5.90 -1.50
CA PRO A 366 13.33 -4.61 -0.85
C PRO A 366 12.33 -4.53 0.30
N ARG A 367 12.80 -4.06 1.47
CA ARG A 367 11.99 -3.90 2.66
C ARG A 367 11.85 -2.43 2.99
N SER A 368 10.61 -1.93 2.97
CA SER A 368 10.26 -0.58 3.44
C SER A 368 9.64 -0.68 4.83
N ARG A 369 9.93 0.32 5.68
CA ARG A 369 9.72 0.24 7.12
C ARG A 369 8.98 1.46 7.63
N LEU A 370 7.96 1.25 8.45
CA LEU A 370 7.28 2.28 9.21
C LEU A 370 7.27 1.81 10.66
N THR A 371 8.29 2.16 11.43
CA THR A 371 8.55 1.56 12.75
C THR A 371 8.69 2.61 13.85
N GLY A 372 8.38 2.20 15.08
CA GLY A 372 8.55 3.03 16.27
C GLY A 372 7.30 3.82 16.66
N PHE A 373 7.50 4.98 17.28
CA PHE A 373 6.45 5.88 17.76
C PHE A 373 6.17 7.04 16.78
N GLY A 374 6.82 7.02 15.63
CA GLY A 374 6.73 8.04 14.59
C GLY A 374 5.36 8.11 13.90
N VAL A 375 4.85 9.33 13.69
CA VAL A 375 3.53 9.53 13.05
C VAL A 375 3.67 9.46 11.54
N VAL A 376 2.89 8.59 10.90
CA VAL A 376 2.79 8.52 9.44
C VAL A 376 1.39 8.94 9.03
N ASP A 377 1.30 10.07 8.32
CA ASP A 377 0.09 10.56 7.70
C ASP A 377 0.30 10.60 6.18
N ALA A 378 -0.35 9.68 5.47
CA ALA A 378 -0.24 9.58 4.03
C ALA A 378 -1.63 9.58 3.40
N ILE A 379 -1.88 10.53 2.50
CA ILE A 379 -3.10 10.61 1.70
C ILE A 379 -2.75 10.33 0.25
N GLY A 380 -3.23 9.20 -0.27
CA GLY A 380 -3.03 8.73 -1.63
C GLY A 380 -2.74 7.23 -1.70
N THR A 381 -1.98 6.83 -2.70
CA THR A 381 -1.62 5.44 -2.97
C THR A 381 -0.14 5.20 -2.68
N ILE A 382 0.15 4.11 -1.97
CA ILE A 382 1.47 3.51 -1.82
C ILE A 382 1.50 2.28 -2.73
N TYR A 383 2.19 2.38 -3.87
CA TYR A 383 2.31 1.32 -4.87
C TYR A 383 3.73 0.75 -4.89
N VAL A 384 3.99 -0.32 -4.14
CA VAL A 384 5.31 -0.95 -3.99
C VAL A 384 5.25 -2.46 -4.25
N PRO A 385 4.87 -2.89 -5.46
CA PRO A 385 4.49 -4.27 -5.78
C PRO A 385 5.56 -5.33 -5.50
N ARG A 386 6.85 -4.97 -5.36
CA ARG A 386 7.93 -5.91 -5.01
C ARG A 386 8.40 -5.80 -3.57
N HIS A 387 7.99 -4.76 -2.85
CA HIS A 387 8.47 -4.51 -1.49
C HIS A 387 7.72 -5.33 -0.45
N GLN A 388 8.44 -5.74 0.59
CA GLN A 388 7.87 -6.06 1.88
C GLN A 388 7.68 -4.76 2.66
N LEU A 389 6.44 -4.42 3.01
CA LEU A 389 6.10 -3.28 3.85
C LEU A 389 5.91 -3.75 5.28
N SER A 390 6.79 -3.33 6.18
CA SER A 390 6.75 -3.69 7.60
C SER A 390 6.34 -2.48 8.43
N ILE A 391 5.29 -2.64 9.24
CA ILE A 391 4.72 -1.61 10.09
C ILE A 391 4.77 -2.12 11.54
N THR A 392 5.53 -1.45 12.40
CA THR A 392 5.64 -1.80 13.83
C THR A 392 5.58 -0.55 14.71
N GLY A 393 5.10 -0.69 15.95
CA GLY A 393 4.93 0.42 16.89
C GLY A 393 3.69 1.31 16.65
N ASP A 394 3.38 2.13 17.66
CA ASP A 394 2.07 2.79 17.79
C ASP A 394 1.89 4.04 16.90
N GLY A 395 2.96 4.51 16.25
CA GLY A 395 2.99 5.85 15.66
C GLY A 395 2.02 6.04 14.48
N ALA A 396 1.80 5.01 13.66
CA ALA A 396 0.86 5.05 12.53
C ALA A 396 -0.63 4.86 12.94
N ALA A 397 -0.93 4.61 14.23
CA ALA A 397 -2.31 4.59 14.75
C ALA A 397 -2.93 5.98 14.92
N GLN A 398 -2.09 7.01 15.11
CA GLN A 398 -2.56 8.29 15.63
C GLN A 398 -3.26 9.18 14.59
N GLN A 399 -3.21 8.79 13.32
CA GLN A 399 -3.86 9.52 12.23
C GLN A 399 -4.58 8.54 11.30
N THR A 400 -5.87 8.80 11.07
CA THR A 400 -6.68 8.00 10.17
C THR A 400 -6.67 8.66 8.80
N SER A 401 -6.10 7.99 7.80
CA SER A 401 -6.09 8.55 6.44
C SER A 401 -7.47 8.44 5.78
N PRO A 402 -8.03 9.55 5.25
CA PRO A 402 -9.30 9.53 4.52
C PRO A 402 -9.19 8.81 3.18
N LEU A 403 -7.98 8.63 2.65
CA LEU A 403 -7.72 7.95 1.40
C LEU A 403 -6.30 7.38 1.43
N LEU A 404 -6.17 6.14 1.88
CA LEU A 404 -4.92 5.38 1.76
C LEU A 404 -5.19 4.06 1.04
N GLN A 405 -4.52 3.87 -0.09
CA GLN A 405 -4.51 2.61 -0.84
C GLN A 405 -3.09 2.06 -0.86
N ILE A 406 -2.90 0.79 -0.49
CA ILE A 406 -1.61 0.13 -0.41
C ILE A 406 -1.65 -1.10 -1.31
N VAL A 407 -0.71 -1.14 -2.25
CA VAL A 407 -0.42 -2.34 -3.02
C VAL A 407 1.04 -2.67 -2.78
N ALA A 408 1.31 -3.82 -2.17
CA ALA A 408 2.67 -4.26 -1.88
C ALA A 408 2.82 -5.74 -2.19
N ARG A 409 4.06 -6.26 -2.21
CA ARG A 409 4.26 -7.72 -2.27
C ARG A 409 3.72 -8.34 -1.00
N GLN A 410 4.27 -7.93 0.14
CA GLN A 410 3.90 -8.41 1.47
C GLN A 410 3.70 -7.23 2.42
N ILE A 411 2.76 -7.35 3.34
CA ILE A 411 2.46 -6.35 4.36
C ILE A 411 2.45 -7.04 5.71
N ASP A 412 3.32 -6.60 6.61
CA ASP A 412 3.43 -7.16 7.96
C ASP A 412 3.19 -6.06 8.98
N VAL A 413 2.19 -6.26 9.85
CA VAL A 413 1.85 -5.33 10.92
C VAL A 413 2.07 -6.03 12.26
N GLY A 414 3.16 -5.71 12.95
CA GLY A 414 3.63 -6.51 14.08
C GLY A 414 3.91 -5.74 15.35
N GLU A 415 4.14 -6.47 16.43
CA GLU A 415 4.44 -5.93 17.77
C GLU A 415 3.35 -5.00 18.31
N HIS A 416 3.53 -3.68 18.23
CA HIS A 416 2.53 -2.65 18.56
C HIS A 416 2.12 -1.85 17.33
N GLY A 417 2.39 -2.38 16.14
CA GLY A 417 2.15 -1.78 14.84
C GLY A 417 0.69 -1.43 14.65
N ALA A 418 0.41 -0.20 14.26
CA ALA A 418 -0.95 0.24 14.02
C ALA A 418 -1.11 0.93 12.67
N LEU A 419 -2.15 0.57 11.92
CA LEU A 419 -2.51 1.16 10.63
C LEU A 419 -4.01 1.45 10.60
N ALA A 420 -4.38 2.73 10.51
CA ALA A 420 -5.76 3.18 10.48
C ALA A 420 -6.11 3.89 9.16
N ILE A 421 -7.11 3.34 8.45
CA ILE A 421 -7.65 3.85 7.19
C ILE A 421 -9.16 4.01 7.38
N ASP A 422 -9.69 5.20 7.09
CA ASP A 422 -11.14 5.44 6.99
C ASP A 422 -11.43 5.94 5.59
N PHE A 423 -11.74 5.01 4.69
CA PHE A 423 -11.87 5.31 3.28
C PHE A 423 -13.09 6.21 3.02
N ALA A 424 -12.83 7.51 2.87
CA ALA A 424 -13.77 8.59 2.65
C ALA A 424 -13.24 9.53 1.56
N PRO A 425 -13.25 9.10 0.28
CA PRO A 425 -12.65 9.85 -0.83
C PRO A 425 -13.32 11.20 -1.07
N ASP A 426 -14.56 11.40 -0.60
CA ASP A 426 -15.28 12.67 -0.62
C ASP A 426 -14.68 13.75 0.31
N LYS A 427 -13.89 13.33 1.32
CA LYS A 427 -13.19 14.25 2.24
C LYS A 427 -11.87 14.78 1.68
N THR A 428 -11.43 14.30 0.52
CA THR A 428 -10.17 14.71 -0.10
C THR A 428 -10.38 15.04 -1.58
N LYS A 429 -9.49 15.88 -2.13
CA LYS A 429 -9.47 16.17 -3.57
C LYS A 429 -8.57 15.19 -4.34
N ILE A 430 -7.83 14.35 -3.62
CA ILE A 430 -6.92 13.39 -4.23
C ILE A 430 -7.74 12.28 -4.91
N PRO A 431 -7.47 11.97 -6.20
CA PRO A 431 -8.21 10.94 -6.89
C PRO A 431 -7.86 9.55 -6.35
N VAL A 432 -8.85 8.67 -6.37
CA VAL A 432 -8.68 7.24 -6.06
C VAL A 432 -7.95 6.56 -7.21
N SER A 433 -6.78 5.97 -6.96
CA SER A 433 -5.98 5.29 -7.99
C SER A 433 -6.59 3.94 -8.38
N ILE A 434 -7.07 3.16 -7.41
CA ILE A 434 -7.74 1.89 -7.65
C ILE A 434 -9.24 2.10 -7.51
N LYS A 435 -9.90 2.27 -8.65
CA LYS A 435 -11.35 2.46 -8.69
C LYS A 435 -12.06 1.14 -8.32
N PRO A 436 -13.17 1.19 -7.57
CA PRO A 436 -13.94 -0.01 -7.28
C PRO A 436 -14.44 -0.66 -8.58
N ALA A 437 -14.28 -1.97 -8.71
CA ALA A 437 -14.76 -2.71 -9.87
C ALA A 437 -16.29 -2.56 -9.98
N ARG A 438 -16.74 -2.11 -11.14
CA ARG A 438 -18.16 -2.03 -11.51
C ARG A 438 -18.35 -2.96 -12.70
N GLU A 439 -18.80 -4.18 -12.46
CA GLU A 439 -19.13 -5.11 -13.53
C GLU A 439 -20.65 -5.30 -13.58
N ALA A 440 -21.22 -5.03 -14.75
CA ALA A 440 -22.57 -5.43 -15.11
C ALA A 440 -22.45 -6.58 -16.12
N ARG A 441 -22.94 -7.77 -15.75
CA ARG A 441 -22.93 -8.95 -16.64
C ARG A 441 -24.36 -9.36 -16.94
N LEU A 442 -24.67 -9.49 -18.23
CA LEU A 442 -25.88 -10.17 -18.69
C LEU A 442 -25.67 -11.68 -18.56
N LEU A 443 -26.47 -12.31 -17.71
CA LEU A 443 -26.62 -13.75 -17.62
C LEU A 443 -27.68 -14.16 -18.65
N ARG A 444 -27.31 -15.09 -19.54
CA ARG A 444 -28.13 -15.54 -20.67
C ARG A 444 -29.23 -16.51 -20.26
#